data_AF-A0A497Y434-F1
#
_entry.id   AF-A0A497Y434-F1
#
_cell.length_a   1.000
_cell.length_b   1.000
_cell.length_c   1.000
_cell.angle_alpha   90.00
_cell.angle_beta   90.00
_cell.angle_gamma   90.00
#
_symmetry.space_group_name_H-M   'P 1'
#
loop_
_entity.id
_entity.type
_entity.pdbx_description
1 polymer ?
#
loop_
_entity_poly.entity_id
_entity_poly.type
_entity_poly.pdbx_seq_one_letter_code
_entity_poly.pdbx_strand_id
1 'polypeptide(L)'
;MKALNKLLFVFISGISLMYSCKQDELIPLENNTTPPGQVSSVTVESGPGNAKLSYKLPSDKDLLYVKAIYSLKNGQQMEVKSSYYNNSLLVEGFGDTDFHEIKLYAVNRSEVASDPVVVKIKPLENPIWGVFRSLNVLPDFAGLNFQATNPAKADLSIEVLRFQDGKYVGDPKNNIYTSAIDIDKSIRGLDTTSQKFAVTIRDRWLNYTDTLYTTLKPLYESLLAKNLYRAVNLPTDVGQQYTATGLAKMWDGDIINWPNVSLTSTGTLTPQWVTFDLGQSAIMSRIVIWNYPEYLNAGRTYYYGGNIKKFEIWGSDNPPGDGSYNNWTLLGTFDSAKPSGSAYGVQTAEDYAFANAGISYTFPAGNVKKVRYIRIKSISNWQGTTFMSIAELQCYGDPR
;
A
#
# COMPACT_ATOMS: atom_id res chain seq x y z
N MET A 1 -20.56 1.13 -66.48
CA MET A 1 -19.48 0.62 -65.61
C MET A 1 -19.56 1.09 -64.15
N LYS A 2 -19.76 2.38 -63.84
CA LYS A 2 -19.81 2.85 -62.43
C LYS A 2 -20.95 2.27 -61.57
N ALA A 3 -22.10 1.95 -62.16
CA ALA A 3 -23.23 1.34 -61.44
C ALA A 3 -23.02 -0.17 -61.15
N LEU A 4 -22.34 -0.89 -62.05
CA LEU A 4 -22.03 -2.30 -61.88
C LEU A 4 -20.97 -2.51 -60.79
N ASN A 5 -19.98 -1.61 -60.71
CA ASN A 5 -18.98 -1.63 -59.63
C ASN A 5 -19.58 -1.27 -58.26
N LYS A 6 -20.61 -0.41 -58.19
CA LYS A 6 -21.34 -0.13 -56.94
C LYS A 6 -22.17 -1.32 -56.47
N LEU A 7 -22.82 -2.04 -57.40
CA LEU A 7 -23.55 -3.27 -57.05
C LEU A 7 -22.61 -4.37 -56.54
N LEU A 8 -21.43 -4.53 -57.18
CA LEU A 8 -20.42 -5.50 -56.76
C LEU A 8 -19.87 -5.19 -55.36
N PHE A 9 -19.66 -3.90 -55.04
CA PHE A 9 -19.17 -3.47 -53.71
C PHE A 9 -20.21 -3.67 -52.61
N VAL A 10 -21.50 -3.46 -52.91
CA VAL A 10 -22.60 -3.72 -51.97
C VAL A 10 -22.81 -5.22 -51.76
N PHE A 11 -22.61 -6.04 -52.80
CA PHE A 11 -22.70 -7.49 -52.69
C PHE A 11 -21.52 -8.10 -51.92
N ILE A 12 -20.30 -7.57 -52.12
CA ILE A 12 -19.09 -8.00 -51.38
C ILE A 12 -19.13 -7.53 -49.91
N SER A 13 -19.69 -6.35 -49.62
CA SER A 13 -19.90 -5.86 -48.25
C SER A 13 -21.05 -6.57 -47.50
N GLY A 14 -21.95 -7.25 -48.20
CA GLY A 14 -23.01 -8.07 -47.62
C GLY A 14 -22.54 -9.47 -47.20
N ILE A 15 -21.53 -10.02 -47.89
CA ILE A 15 -20.98 -11.36 -47.61
C ILE A 15 -20.08 -11.35 -46.38
N SER A 16 -19.43 -10.23 -46.04
CA SER A 16 -18.59 -10.08 -44.85
C SER A 16 -19.36 -9.99 -43.52
N LEU A 17 -20.69 -9.84 -43.55
CA LEU A 17 -21.55 -9.81 -42.36
C LEU A 17 -22.06 -11.20 -41.92
N MET A 18 -21.75 -12.27 -42.66
CA MET A 18 -22.22 -13.64 -42.37
C MET A 18 -21.19 -14.49 -41.59
N TYR A 19 -19.99 -13.97 -41.31
CA TYR A 19 -19.03 -14.63 -40.41
C TYR A 19 -19.24 -14.17 -38.97
N SER A 20 -20.37 -14.58 -38.38
CA SER A 20 -20.48 -14.66 -36.93
C SER A 20 -19.51 -15.74 -36.46
N CYS A 21 -18.51 -15.37 -35.65
CA CYS A 21 -17.80 -16.36 -34.83
C CYS A 21 -18.87 -17.14 -34.04
N LYS A 22 -18.90 -18.46 -34.19
CA LYS A 22 -19.60 -19.30 -33.21
C LYS A 22 -18.85 -19.11 -31.90
N GLN A 23 -19.53 -18.58 -30.90
CA GLN A 23 -19.01 -18.54 -29.55
C GLN A 23 -18.99 -19.99 -29.07
N ASP A 24 -17.79 -20.57 -28.93
CA ASP A 24 -17.65 -21.92 -28.40
C ASP A 24 -18.25 -21.95 -27.00
N GLU A 25 -19.27 -22.79 -26.81
CA GLU A 25 -19.82 -23.05 -25.48
C GLU A 25 -18.81 -23.87 -24.69
N LEU A 26 -18.46 -23.41 -23.49
CA LEU A 26 -17.61 -24.15 -22.56
C LEU A 26 -18.44 -25.29 -21.94
N ILE A 27 -18.67 -26.35 -22.71
CA ILE A 27 -19.32 -27.58 -22.27
C ILE A 27 -18.30 -28.69 -22.08
N PRO A 28 -18.56 -29.65 -21.19
CA PRO A 28 -17.77 -30.87 -21.10
C PRO A 28 -17.61 -31.56 -22.46
N LEU A 29 -16.39 -31.99 -22.76
CA LEU A 29 -16.08 -32.80 -23.96
C LEU A 29 -16.56 -34.26 -23.79
N GLU A 30 -16.70 -34.69 -22.54
CA GLU A 30 -17.19 -36.02 -22.15
C GLU A 30 -18.67 -35.91 -21.75
N ASN A 31 -19.43 -36.97 -22.00
CA ASN A 31 -20.83 -37.06 -21.60
C ASN A 31 -21.04 -38.36 -20.80
N ASN A 32 -20.79 -38.28 -19.50
CA ASN A 32 -21.03 -39.32 -18.50
C ASN A 32 -22.07 -38.82 -17.51
N THR A 33 -23.20 -39.52 -17.38
CA THR A 33 -24.25 -39.21 -16.41
C THR A 33 -24.06 -39.90 -15.06
N THR A 34 -23.04 -40.75 -14.91
CA THR A 34 -22.74 -41.47 -13.68
C THR A 34 -21.88 -40.59 -12.78
N PRO A 35 -22.35 -40.22 -11.57
CA PRO A 35 -21.56 -39.43 -10.65
C PRO A 35 -20.35 -40.23 -10.12
N PRO A 36 -19.24 -39.54 -9.78
CA PRO A 36 -18.14 -40.19 -9.09
C PRO A 36 -18.52 -40.61 -7.67
N GLY A 37 -17.71 -41.45 -7.04
CA GLY A 37 -17.85 -41.76 -5.62
C GLY A 37 -17.69 -40.51 -4.73
N GLN A 38 -18.24 -40.57 -3.52
CA GLN A 38 -18.05 -39.49 -2.55
C GLN A 38 -16.58 -39.41 -2.07
N VAL A 39 -16.16 -38.22 -1.65
CA VAL A 39 -14.93 -38.10 -0.87
C VAL A 39 -15.08 -38.83 0.47
N SER A 40 -13.98 -39.31 1.07
CA SER A 40 -14.01 -40.03 2.35
C SER A 40 -12.91 -39.56 3.30
N SER A 41 -12.95 -40.02 4.56
CA SER A 41 -11.94 -39.70 5.59
C SER A 41 -11.68 -38.19 5.73
N VAL A 42 -12.74 -37.39 5.76
CA VAL A 42 -12.59 -35.94 5.84
C VAL A 42 -12.10 -35.53 7.22
N THR A 43 -10.99 -34.79 7.27
CA THR A 43 -10.45 -34.16 8.48
C THR A 43 -10.53 -32.65 8.37
N VAL A 44 -10.69 -31.99 9.52
CA VAL A 44 -10.86 -30.54 9.63
C VAL A 44 -9.75 -29.98 10.49
N GLU A 45 -9.04 -28.99 9.98
CA GLU A 45 -8.09 -28.16 10.71
C GLU A 45 -8.62 -26.72 10.70
N SER A 46 -9.06 -26.21 11.85
CA SER A 46 -9.61 -24.86 11.96
C SER A 46 -8.52 -23.80 12.05
N GLY A 47 -8.71 -22.68 11.35
CA GLY A 47 -7.85 -21.50 11.40
C GLY A 47 -8.65 -20.21 11.62
N PRO A 48 -7.97 -19.05 11.72
CA PRO A 48 -8.61 -17.75 11.95
C PRO A 48 -9.56 -17.36 10.81
N GLY A 49 -10.88 -17.41 11.04
CA GLY A 49 -11.89 -17.15 10.01
C GLY A 49 -11.89 -18.14 8.82
N ASN A 50 -11.24 -19.30 8.98
CA ASN A 50 -11.12 -20.32 7.94
C ASN A 50 -11.05 -21.74 8.51
N ALA A 51 -11.13 -22.74 7.64
CA ALA A 51 -10.79 -24.12 7.97
C ALA A 51 -10.24 -24.86 6.74
N LYS A 52 -9.22 -25.67 6.95
CA LYS A 52 -8.68 -26.57 5.92
C LYS A 52 -9.36 -27.93 6.06
N LEU A 53 -9.99 -28.39 4.99
CA LEU A 53 -10.57 -29.72 4.87
C LEU A 53 -9.62 -30.60 4.08
N SER A 54 -9.22 -31.75 4.63
CA SER A 54 -8.44 -32.75 3.91
C SER A 54 -9.25 -34.04 3.78
N TYR A 55 -9.12 -34.74 2.66
CA TYR A 55 -10.00 -35.86 2.33
C TYR A 55 -9.30 -36.89 1.43
N LYS A 56 -9.86 -38.08 1.37
CA LYS A 56 -9.48 -39.11 0.40
C LYS A 56 -10.38 -39.01 -0.83
N LEU A 57 -9.74 -38.91 -2.00
CA LEU A 57 -10.41 -38.86 -3.29
C LEU A 57 -11.03 -40.24 -3.65
N PRO A 58 -12.14 -40.25 -4.39
CA PRO A 58 -12.66 -41.47 -4.98
C PRO A 58 -11.74 -41.96 -6.11
N SER A 59 -11.83 -43.24 -6.46
CA SER A 59 -10.93 -43.88 -7.45
C SER A 59 -11.40 -43.73 -8.91
N ASP A 60 -12.46 -42.96 -9.15
CA ASP A 60 -13.03 -42.71 -10.47
C ASP A 60 -11.99 -42.08 -11.41
N LYS A 61 -11.79 -42.68 -12.59
CA LYS A 61 -10.76 -42.25 -13.55
C LYS A 61 -11.08 -40.91 -14.21
N ASP A 62 -12.36 -40.56 -14.27
CA ASP A 62 -12.89 -39.33 -14.85
C ASP A 62 -13.13 -38.25 -13.77
N LEU A 63 -12.66 -38.44 -12.53
CA LEU A 63 -12.69 -37.40 -11.51
C LEU A 63 -11.95 -36.14 -12.02
N LEU A 64 -12.59 -34.98 -11.88
CA LEU A 64 -12.01 -33.70 -12.31
C LEU A 64 -11.64 -32.83 -11.11
N TYR A 65 -12.54 -32.66 -10.15
CA TYR A 65 -12.28 -31.84 -8.97
C TYR A 65 -13.18 -32.23 -7.80
N VAL A 66 -12.84 -31.74 -6.61
CA VAL A 66 -13.71 -31.70 -5.44
C VAL A 66 -14.14 -30.26 -5.23
N LYS A 67 -15.42 -30.03 -4.92
CA LYS A 67 -15.92 -28.70 -4.55
C LYS A 67 -16.56 -28.68 -3.17
N ALA A 68 -16.37 -27.57 -2.47
CA ALA A 68 -17.05 -27.24 -1.23
C ALA A 68 -18.08 -26.14 -1.48
N ILE A 69 -19.29 -26.32 -0.95
CA ILE A 69 -20.34 -25.31 -0.92
C ILE A 69 -20.68 -25.02 0.54
N TYR A 70 -20.71 -23.74 0.91
CA TYR A 70 -21.03 -23.26 2.25
C TYR A 70 -21.63 -21.85 2.19
N SER A 71 -22.19 -21.38 3.30
CA SER A 71 -22.77 -20.04 3.39
C SER A 71 -22.05 -19.24 4.46
N LEU A 72 -21.77 -17.98 4.16
CA LEU A 72 -21.28 -17.02 5.14
C LEU A 72 -22.46 -16.46 5.95
N LYS A 73 -22.15 -15.82 7.09
CA LYS A 73 -23.16 -15.22 7.97
C LYS A 73 -24.02 -14.15 7.29
N ASN A 74 -23.48 -13.46 6.28
CA ASN A 74 -24.20 -12.49 5.46
C ASN A 74 -25.17 -13.14 4.43
N GLY A 75 -25.25 -14.47 4.38
CA GLY A 75 -26.09 -15.23 3.45
C GLY A 75 -25.44 -15.50 2.09
N GLN A 76 -24.23 -15.01 1.83
CA GLN A 76 -23.51 -15.27 0.59
C GLN A 76 -23.12 -16.75 0.51
N GLN A 77 -23.49 -17.41 -0.58
CA GLN A 77 -22.99 -18.75 -0.90
C GLN A 77 -21.57 -18.66 -1.47
N MET A 78 -20.72 -19.55 -0.98
CA MET A 78 -19.34 -19.69 -1.40
C MET A 78 -19.16 -21.05 -2.06
N GLU A 79 -18.43 -21.08 -3.18
CA GLU A 79 -17.97 -22.28 -3.85
C GLU A 79 -16.44 -22.24 -3.92
N VAL A 80 -15.79 -23.31 -3.49
CA VAL A 80 -14.33 -23.48 -3.61
C VAL A 80 -14.07 -24.82 -4.28
N LYS A 81 -13.21 -24.84 -5.31
CA LYS A 81 -12.83 -26.05 -6.03
C LYS A 81 -11.36 -26.40 -5.76
N SER A 82 -11.07 -27.68 -5.74
CA SER A 82 -9.73 -28.24 -5.67
C SER A 82 -9.61 -29.35 -6.70
N SER A 83 -8.63 -29.28 -7.59
CA SER A 83 -8.47 -30.27 -8.67
C SER A 83 -8.21 -31.66 -8.09
N TYR A 84 -8.46 -32.70 -8.89
CA TYR A 84 -8.21 -34.09 -8.51
C TYR A 84 -6.74 -34.42 -8.18
N TYR A 85 -5.79 -33.53 -8.48
CA TYR A 85 -4.39 -33.67 -8.06
C TYR A 85 -4.17 -33.32 -6.59
N ASN A 86 -5.14 -32.68 -5.95
CA ASN A 86 -5.09 -32.24 -4.55
C ASN A 86 -6.11 -33.01 -3.70
N ASN A 87 -5.78 -33.15 -2.42
CA ASN A 87 -6.60 -33.86 -1.44
C ASN A 87 -7.07 -32.95 -0.30
N SER A 88 -7.04 -31.63 -0.51
CA SER A 88 -7.52 -30.66 0.47
C SER A 88 -8.07 -29.41 -0.21
N LEU A 89 -8.89 -28.67 0.54
CA LEU A 89 -9.39 -27.35 0.18
C LEU A 89 -9.50 -26.46 1.43
N LEU A 90 -9.44 -25.15 1.20
CA LEU A 90 -9.59 -24.14 2.24
C LEU A 90 -10.96 -23.48 2.09
N VAL A 91 -11.75 -23.49 3.17
CA VAL A 91 -12.97 -22.69 3.27
C VAL A 91 -12.68 -21.48 4.14
N GLU A 92 -13.12 -20.30 3.72
CA GLU A 92 -12.70 -19.02 4.32
C GLU A 92 -13.86 -18.03 4.39
N GLY A 93 -13.68 -16.97 5.17
CA GLY A 93 -14.60 -15.84 5.24
C GLY A 93 -15.57 -15.90 6.41
N PHE A 94 -15.33 -16.80 7.37
CA PHE A 94 -16.13 -16.85 8.58
C PHE A 94 -15.77 -15.67 9.50
N GLY A 95 -16.78 -14.87 9.85
CA GLY A 95 -16.64 -13.73 10.78
C GLY A 95 -16.84 -14.07 12.25
N ASP A 96 -17.35 -15.27 12.53
CA ASP A 96 -17.72 -15.77 13.85
C ASP A 96 -16.94 -17.05 14.21
N THR A 97 -17.27 -17.65 15.35
CA THR A 97 -16.70 -18.93 15.82
C THR A 97 -17.78 -20.00 15.97
N ASP A 98 -18.90 -19.85 15.25
CA ASP A 98 -20.01 -20.79 15.30
C ASP A 98 -19.73 -22.03 14.44
N PHE A 99 -20.57 -23.05 14.57
CA PHE A 99 -20.48 -24.22 13.69
C PHE A 99 -21.07 -23.91 12.32
N HIS A 100 -20.32 -24.22 11.26
CA HIS A 100 -20.73 -24.08 9.87
C HIS A 100 -20.78 -25.44 9.18
N GLU A 101 -21.82 -25.67 8.40
CA GLU A 101 -21.95 -26.87 7.57
C GLU A 101 -21.33 -26.63 6.19
N ILE A 102 -20.38 -27.50 5.83
CA ILE A 102 -19.71 -27.50 4.53
C ILE A 102 -20.16 -28.75 3.78
N LYS A 103 -20.64 -28.58 2.55
CA LYS A 103 -21.03 -29.68 1.66
C LYS A 103 -19.92 -29.93 0.66
N LEU A 104 -19.31 -31.13 0.73
CA LEU A 104 -18.26 -31.57 -0.17
C LEU A 104 -18.81 -32.48 -1.26
N TYR A 105 -18.45 -32.20 -2.51
CA TYR A 105 -18.85 -32.95 -3.69
C TYR A 105 -17.62 -33.37 -4.48
N ALA A 106 -17.55 -34.62 -4.92
CA ALA A 106 -16.65 -35.01 -6.01
C ALA A 106 -17.37 -34.74 -7.34
N VAL A 107 -16.66 -34.21 -8.34
CA VAL A 107 -17.22 -33.86 -9.64
C VAL A 107 -16.34 -34.44 -10.75
N ASN A 108 -16.96 -35.13 -11.70
CA ASN A 108 -16.27 -35.74 -12.82
C ASN A 108 -16.08 -34.74 -13.99
N ARG A 109 -15.41 -35.19 -15.05
CA ARG A 109 -15.14 -34.41 -16.27
C ARG A 109 -16.38 -34.03 -17.06
N SER A 110 -17.51 -34.68 -16.80
CA SER A 110 -18.82 -34.37 -17.38
C SER A 110 -19.63 -33.40 -16.52
N GLU A 111 -19.03 -32.79 -15.50
CA GLU A 111 -19.67 -31.86 -14.55
C GLU A 111 -20.83 -32.49 -13.76
N VAL A 112 -20.82 -33.82 -13.60
CA VAL A 112 -21.76 -34.55 -12.74
C VAL A 112 -21.16 -34.72 -11.35
N ALA A 113 -21.90 -34.26 -10.32
CA ALA A 113 -21.48 -34.28 -8.93
C ALA A 113 -21.99 -35.51 -8.18
N SER A 114 -21.20 -36.01 -7.24
CA SER A 114 -21.62 -37.01 -6.24
C SER A 114 -22.71 -36.48 -5.31
N ASP A 115 -23.28 -37.36 -4.47
CA ASP A 115 -23.97 -36.90 -3.26
C ASP A 115 -23.00 -36.17 -2.32
N PRO A 116 -23.47 -35.20 -1.51
CA PRO A 116 -22.60 -34.45 -0.63
C PRO A 116 -22.15 -35.24 0.60
N VAL A 117 -20.90 -35.02 1.00
CA VAL A 117 -20.45 -35.28 2.37
C VAL A 117 -20.58 -33.99 3.17
N VAL A 118 -21.43 -34.00 4.20
CA VAL A 118 -21.64 -32.84 5.07
C VAL A 118 -20.66 -32.90 6.23
N VAL A 119 -19.87 -31.83 6.39
CA VAL A 119 -18.87 -31.70 7.46
C VAL A 119 -19.15 -30.44 8.25
N LYS A 120 -19.07 -30.54 9.58
CA LYS A 120 -19.19 -29.39 10.48
C LYS A 120 -17.81 -28.88 10.82
N ILE A 121 -17.60 -27.59 10.63
CA ILE A 121 -16.36 -26.89 10.99
C ILE A 121 -16.68 -25.81 12.02
N LYS A 122 -15.73 -25.52 12.90
CA LYS A 122 -15.80 -24.40 13.85
C LYS A 122 -14.52 -23.58 13.69
N PRO A 123 -14.55 -22.42 13.01
CA PRO A 123 -13.35 -21.65 12.74
C PRO A 123 -12.82 -21.00 14.03
N LEU A 124 -11.54 -20.65 14.03
CA LEU A 124 -10.98 -19.80 15.08
C LEU A 124 -11.40 -18.35 14.85
N GLU A 125 -11.22 -17.50 15.86
CA GLU A 125 -11.60 -16.09 15.81
C GLU A 125 -11.05 -15.39 14.56
N ASN A 126 -11.91 -14.64 13.86
CA ASN A 126 -11.52 -13.88 12.70
C ASN A 126 -10.47 -12.81 13.08
N PRO A 127 -9.36 -12.67 12.33
CA PRO A 127 -8.28 -11.73 12.64
C PRO A 127 -8.70 -10.28 12.91
N ILE A 128 -9.81 -9.80 12.31
CA ILE A 128 -10.29 -8.43 12.50
C ILE A 128 -10.48 -8.06 13.97
N TRP A 129 -10.87 -9.02 14.82
CA TRP A 129 -11.10 -8.79 16.25
C TRP A 129 -9.81 -8.58 17.04
N GLY A 130 -8.74 -9.31 16.70
CA GLY A 130 -7.42 -9.10 17.28
C GLY A 130 -6.86 -7.72 16.93
N VAL A 131 -7.04 -7.31 15.67
CA VAL A 131 -6.64 -5.96 15.21
C VAL A 131 -7.46 -4.90 15.93
N PHE A 132 -8.78 -5.08 16.06
CA PHE A 132 -9.66 -4.10 16.71
C PHE A 132 -9.31 -3.90 18.18
N ARG A 133 -9.03 -4.98 18.92
CA ARG A 133 -8.62 -4.88 20.34
C ARG A 133 -7.27 -4.20 20.54
N SER A 134 -6.37 -4.26 19.55
CA SER A 134 -5.07 -3.58 19.58
C SER A 134 -5.10 -2.18 18.98
N LEU A 135 -6.23 -1.76 18.40
CA LEU A 135 -6.34 -0.51 17.68
C LEU A 135 -6.24 0.69 18.62
N ASN A 136 -5.25 1.53 18.37
CA ASN A 136 -5.11 2.85 18.97
C ASN A 136 -5.24 3.92 17.89
N VAL A 137 -6.10 4.91 18.15
CA VAL A 137 -6.36 6.02 17.22
C VAL A 137 -5.92 7.31 17.89
N LEU A 138 -4.88 7.92 17.32
CA LEU A 138 -4.21 9.08 17.88
C LEU A 138 -4.43 10.31 16.98
N PRO A 139 -4.44 11.53 17.53
CA PRO A 139 -4.33 12.73 16.72
C PRO A 139 -3.01 12.75 15.95
N ASP A 140 -3.06 13.19 14.70
CA ASP A 140 -1.87 13.42 13.87
C ASP A 140 -2.00 14.76 13.13
N PHE A 141 -0.91 15.21 12.51
CA PHE A 141 -0.84 16.41 11.69
C PHE A 141 -1.85 16.38 10.55
N ALA A 142 -2.78 17.35 10.59
CA ALA A 142 -3.94 17.47 9.73
C ALA A 142 -4.75 16.16 9.60
N GLY A 143 -4.77 15.31 10.63
CA GLY A 143 -5.23 13.94 10.48
C GLY A 143 -5.34 13.10 11.74
N LEU A 144 -5.39 11.79 11.53
CA LEU A 144 -5.37 10.76 12.57
C LEU A 144 -4.32 9.72 12.22
N ASN A 145 -3.69 9.14 13.24
CA ASN A 145 -2.79 8.01 13.13
C ASN A 145 -3.43 6.76 13.75
N PHE A 146 -3.34 5.64 13.03
CA PHE A 146 -3.92 4.35 13.40
C PHE A 146 -2.79 3.37 13.64
N GLN A 147 -2.72 2.86 14.87
CA GLN A 147 -1.73 1.90 15.31
C GLN A 147 -2.42 0.60 15.72
N ALA A 148 -1.98 -0.54 15.18
CA ALA A 148 -2.52 -1.85 15.54
C ALA A 148 -1.56 -2.98 15.13
N THR A 149 -1.85 -4.20 15.57
CA THR A 149 -1.08 -5.40 15.19
C THR A 149 -1.98 -6.42 14.50
N ASN A 150 -1.53 -6.92 13.34
CA ASN A 150 -2.19 -7.94 12.51
C ASN A 150 -1.26 -9.13 12.27
N PRO A 151 -1.06 -10.02 13.26
CA PRO A 151 -0.14 -11.16 13.15
C PRO A 151 -0.48 -12.11 12.01
N ALA A 152 -1.76 -12.20 11.65
CA ALA A 152 -2.27 -13.08 10.60
C ALA A 152 -1.98 -12.57 9.18
N LYS A 153 -1.51 -11.32 9.03
CA LYS A 153 -1.38 -10.62 7.73
C LYS A 153 -2.70 -10.66 6.93
N ALA A 154 -3.82 -10.59 7.63
CA ALA A 154 -5.13 -10.61 6.99
C ALA A 154 -5.32 -9.33 6.17
N ASP A 155 -5.90 -9.45 4.98
CA ASP A 155 -6.30 -8.31 4.16
C ASP A 155 -7.50 -7.60 4.83
N LEU A 156 -7.27 -6.39 5.32
CA LEU A 156 -8.24 -5.64 6.09
C LEU A 156 -8.38 -4.19 5.63
N SER A 157 -9.55 -3.63 5.93
CA SER A 157 -9.86 -2.21 5.81
C SER A 157 -10.14 -1.64 7.19
N ILE A 158 -9.45 -0.57 7.56
CA ILE A 158 -9.83 0.28 8.69
C ILE A 158 -10.70 1.40 8.12
N GLU A 159 -11.99 1.34 8.42
CA GLU A 159 -12.97 2.28 7.90
C GLU A 159 -13.21 3.39 8.91
N VAL A 160 -13.12 4.64 8.44
CA VAL A 160 -13.17 5.83 9.30
C VAL A 160 -14.39 6.66 8.94
N LEU A 161 -15.26 6.87 9.92
CA LEU A 161 -16.46 7.69 9.79
C LEU A 161 -16.32 8.94 10.66
N ARG A 162 -16.77 10.07 10.13
CA ARG A 162 -16.79 11.37 10.82
C ARG A 162 -18.21 11.72 11.20
N PHE A 163 -18.41 12.24 12.40
CA PHE A 163 -19.71 12.78 12.78
C PHE A 163 -19.93 14.15 12.13
N GLN A 164 -20.90 14.24 11.23
CA GLN A 164 -21.27 15.43 10.49
C GLN A 164 -22.79 15.49 10.36
N ASP A 165 -23.38 16.66 10.56
CA ASP A 165 -24.83 16.88 10.41
C ASP A 165 -25.71 15.85 11.13
N GLY A 166 -25.32 15.48 12.35
CA GLY A 166 -26.10 14.57 13.21
C GLY A 166 -25.89 13.07 12.93
N LYS A 167 -25.02 12.68 12.00
CA LYS A 167 -24.76 11.27 11.65
C LYS A 167 -23.29 10.98 11.40
N TYR A 168 -22.90 9.72 11.47
CA TYR A 168 -21.57 9.27 11.07
C TYR A 168 -21.54 9.03 9.55
N VAL A 169 -20.62 9.71 8.86
CA VAL A 169 -20.43 9.63 7.41
C VAL A 169 -19.02 9.13 7.11
N GLY A 170 -18.93 8.04 6.35
CA GLY A 170 -17.64 7.52 5.87
C GLY A 170 -17.13 8.29 4.65
N ASP A 171 -15.82 8.46 4.57
CA ASP A 171 -15.13 8.91 3.36
C ASP A 171 -14.18 7.79 2.92
N PRO A 172 -14.48 7.06 1.82
CA PRO A 172 -13.64 5.97 1.36
C PRO A 172 -12.18 6.35 1.09
N LYS A 173 -11.89 7.65 0.86
CA LYS A 173 -10.52 8.14 0.69
C LYS A 173 -9.70 8.10 1.98
N ASN A 174 -10.37 8.08 3.13
CA ASN A 174 -9.76 7.98 4.45
C ASN A 174 -9.76 6.55 5.00
N ASN A 175 -10.22 5.56 4.24
CA ASN A 175 -10.09 4.17 4.63
C ASN A 175 -8.65 3.70 4.40
N ILE A 176 -8.12 2.92 5.33
CA ILE A 176 -6.79 2.33 5.23
C ILE A 176 -6.95 0.88 4.81
N TYR A 177 -6.30 0.48 3.72
CA TYR A 177 -6.22 -0.90 3.24
C TYR A 177 -4.83 -1.45 3.52
N THR A 178 -4.73 -2.58 4.22
CA THR A 178 -3.42 -3.15 4.57
C THR A 178 -3.50 -4.63 4.93
N SER A 179 -2.37 -5.31 4.80
CA SER A 179 -2.09 -6.65 5.34
C SER A 179 -0.78 -6.69 6.14
N ALA A 180 -0.24 -5.50 6.49
CA ALA A 180 0.99 -5.37 7.27
C ALA A 180 0.82 -5.95 8.68
N ILE A 181 1.88 -6.56 9.22
CA ILE A 181 1.89 -7.06 10.61
C ILE A 181 1.76 -5.89 11.59
N ASP A 182 2.64 -4.90 11.46
CA ASP A 182 2.60 -3.68 12.24
C ASP A 182 1.89 -2.60 11.43
N ILE A 183 0.75 -2.16 11.93
CA ILE A 183 -0.03 -1.10 11.31
C ILE A 183 0.37 0.19 12.01
N ASP A 184 0.96 1.11 11.25
CA ASP A 184 1.18 2.50 11.62
C ASP A 184 0.88 3.34 10.38
N LYS A 185 -0.34 3.87 10.32
CA LYS A 185 -0.88 4.54 9.12
C LYS A 185 -1.61 5.80 9.52
N SER A 186 -1.35 6.88 8.78
CA SER A 186 -2.02 8.16 8.99
C SER A 186 -2.93 8.51 7.83
N ILE A 187 -4.09 9.09 8.15
CA ILE A 187 -4.95 9.81 7.20
C ILE A 187 -4.73 11.31 7.37
N ARG A 188 -5.03 12.11 6.35
CA ARG A 188 -4.83 13.57 6.36
C ARG A 188 -6.03 14.32 5.78
N GLY A 189 -5.96 15.65 5.79
CA GLY A 189 -7.02 16.53 5.25
C GLY A 189 -8.11 16.89 6.24
N LEU A 190 -7.86 16.68 7.54
CA LEU A 190 -8.73 17.11 8.62
C LEU A 190 -8.33 18.50 9.14
N ASP A 191 -9.32 19.29 9.53
CA ASP A 191 -9.09 20.53 10.28
C ASP A 191 -8.61 20.26 11.71
N THR A 192 -8.27 21.33 12.43
CA THR A 192 -7.72 21.27 13.80
C THR A 192 -8.77 21.42 14.89
N THR A 193 -10.05 21.27 14.55
CA THR A 193 -11.15 21.30 15.51
C THR A 193 -11.35 19.94 16.14
N SER A 194 -11.98 19.90 17.32
CA SER A 194 -12.34 18.64 17.95
C SER A 194 -13.49 18.01 17.18
N GLN A 195 -13.31 16.77 16.74
CA GLN A 195 -14.27 16.03 15.93
C GLN A 195 -14.53 14.65 16.52
N LYS A 196 -15.75 14.13 16.33
CA LYS A 196 -16.11 12.77 16.72
C LYS A 196 -15.89 11.82 15.54
N PHE A 197 -15.29 10.69 15.83
CA PHE A 197 -14.99 9.63 14.86
C PHE A 197 -15.62 8.31 15.31
N ALA A 198 -15.95 7.49 14.34
CA ALA A 198 -16.30 6.10 14.50
C ALA A 198 -15.38 5.28 13.59
N VAL A 199 -14.80 4.20 14.13
CA VAL A 199 -13.83 3.38 13.41
C VAL A 199 -14.23 1.91 13.52
N THR A 200 -14.25 1.21 12.38
CA THR A 200 -14.51 -0.23 12.32
C THR A 200 -13.45 -0.91 11.47
N ILE A 201 -13.19 -2.19 11.72
CA ILE A 201 -12.32 -3.01 10.89
C ILE A 201 -13.19 -3.97 10.08
N ARG A 202 -12.87 -4.12 8.81
CA ARG A 202 -13.57 -4.99 7.87
C ARG A 202 -12.60 -5.89 7.12
N ASP A 203 -12.97 -7.15 6.90
CA ASP A 203 -12.23 -8.06 6.02
C ASP A 203 -12.77 -8.06 4.57
N ARG A 204 -12.14 -8.84 3.69
CA ARG A 204 -12.57 -8.97 2.28
C ARG A 204 -13.95 -9.62 2.08
N TRP A 205 -14.48 -10.29 3.10
CA TRP A 205 -15.79 -10.98 3.08
C TRP A 205 -16.91 -10.17 3.70
N LEU A 206 -16.67 -8.89 4.01
CA LEU A 206 -17.63 -7.99 4.64
C LEU A 206 -18.01 -8.42 6.07
N ASN A 207 -17.09 -9.10 6.77
CA ASN A 207 -17.20 -9.22 8.22
C ASN A 207 -16.70 -7.92 8.86
N TYR A 208 -17.47 -7.39 9.82
CA TYR A 208 -17.17 -6.15 10.52
C TYR A 208 -16.97 -6.42 12.01
N THR A 209 -16.08 -5.64 12.62
CA THR A 209 -15.98 -5.55 14.08
C THR A 209 -17.10 -4.69 14.65
N ASP A 210 -17.13 -4.56 15.98
CA ASP A 210 -17.83 -3.45 16.61
C ASP A 210 -17.16 -2.11 16.23
N THR A 211 -17.79 -1.00 16.63
CA THR A 211 -17.36 0.36 16.31
C THR A 211 -16.67 1.01 17.49
N LEU A 212 -15.43 1.46 17.28
CA LEU A 212 -14.73 2.34 18.20
C LEU A 212 -15.18 3.78 18.00
N TYR A 213 -15.81 4.37 19.01
CA TYR A 213 -16.17 5.79 19.02
C TYR A 213 -15.12 6.60 19.79
N THR A 214 -14.61 7.67 19.19
CA THR A 214 -13.62 8.55 19.83
C THR A 214 -13.83 10.01 19.47
N THR A 215 -13.31 10.93 20.28
CA THR A 215 -13.30 12.37 20.01
C THR A 215 -11.87 12.85 20.01
N LEU A 216 -11.37 13.30 18.85
CA LEU A 216 -9.97 13.66 18.67
C LEU A 216 -9.87 15.05 18.05
N LYS A 217 -8.75 15.73 18.31
CA LYS A 217 -8.42 17.04 17.77
C LYS A 217 -7.12 16.92 16.98
N PRO A 218 -7.18 16.85 15.63
CA PRO A 218 -5.99 16.77 14.79
C PRO A 218 -5.00 17.90 15.06
N LEU A 219 -3.71 17.61 14.88
CA LEU A 219 -2.65 18.59 15.05
C LEU A 219 -2.60 19.54 13.85
N TYR A 220 -2.20 20.78 14.09
CA TYR A 220 -2.08 21.76 13.02
C TYR A 220 -0.89 21.47 12.13
N GLU A 221 -1.11 21.45 10.82
CA GLU A 221 -0.06 21.36 9.82
C GLU A 221 -0.19 22.52 8.84
N SER A 222 0.96 23.09 8.46
CA SER A 222 1.08 24.02 7.37
C SER A 222 2.36 23.76 6.59
N LEU A 223 2.42 24.22 5.34
CA LEU A 223 3.69 24.29 4.60
C LEU A 223 4.58 25.36 5.23
N LEU A 224 5.85 25.05 5.43
CA LEU A 224 6.85 26.03 5.87
C LEU A 224 7.37 26.80 4.65
N ALA A 225 7.44 28.12 4.74
CA ALA A 225 7.64 28.97 3.57
C ALA A 225 9.08 28.86 3.03
N LYS A 226 9.24 28.31 1.82
CA LYS A 226 10.56 28.09 1.16
C LYS A 226 11.38 29.36 0.97
N ASN A 227 10.74 30.52 0.81
CA ASN A 227 11.42 31.80 0.69
C ASN A 227 12.21 32.19 1.95
N LEU A 228 11.95 31.53 3.09
CA LEU A 228 12.72 31.68 4.32
C LEU A 228 13.92 30.73 4.41
N TYR A 229 13.98 29.69 3.56
CA TYR A 229 15.02 28.68 3.64
C TYR A 229 16.38 29.26 3.26
N ARG A 230 17.42 28.91 4.01
CA ARG A 230 18.79 29.33 3.73
C ARG A 230 19.74 28.16 3.82
N ALA A 231 20.66 28.07 2.86
CA ALA A 231 21.75 27.11 2.94
C ALA A 231 22.65 27.43 4.14
N VAL A 232 23.06 26.40 4.86
CA VAL A 232 24.00 26.50 5.97
C VAL A 232 25.15 25.54 5.68
N ASN A 233 26.38 26.03 5.73
CA ASN A 233 27.56 25.19 5.59
C ASN A 233 28.27 25.12 6.94
N LEU A 234 28.15 23.98 7.61
CA LEU A 234 28.89 23.69 8.84
C LEU A 234 30.18 22.91 8.51
N PRO A 235 31.22 22.96 9.37
CA PRO A 235 32.53 22.35 9.07
C PRO A 235 32.51 20.87 8.72
N THR A 236 31.50 20.12 9.17
CA THR A 236 31.37 18.67 8.93
C THR A 236 30.39 18.32 7.80
N ASP A 237 29.67 19.30 7.26
CA ASP A 237 28.74 19.09 6.16
C ASP A 237 29.53 18.81 4.87
N VAL A 238 28.99 17.93 4.02
CA VAL A 238 29.61 17.66 2.72
C VAL A 238 29.32 18.81 1.75
N GLY A 239 30.33 19.22 0.99
CA GLY A 239 30.16 20.17 -0.10
C GLY A 239 29.40 19.57 -1.28
N GLN A 240 28.86 20.45 -2.13
CA GLN A 240 28.23 20.08 -3.39
C GLN A 240 29.30 19.74 -4.44
N GLN A 241 29.00 18.77 -5.30
CA GLN A 241 29.91 18.26 -6.33
C GLN A 241 30.30 19.34 -7.34
N TYR A 242 29.36 20.22 -7.69
CA TYR A 242 29.57 21.33 -8.61
C TYR A 242 28.99 22.62 -8.04
N THR A 243 29.56 23.77 -8.42
CA THR A 243 29.00 25.09 -8.04
C THR A 243 27.56 25.28 -8.51
N ALA A 244 27.20 24.71 -9.67
CA ALA A 244 25.86 24.82 -10.24
C ALA A 244 24.81 23.98 -9.50
N THR A 245 25.23 22.95 -8.76
CA THR A 245 24.37 22.01 -8.03
C THR A 245 24.30 22.33 -6.54
N GLY A 246 24.26 23.62 -6.21
CA GLY A 246 24.33 24.13 -4.84
C GLY A 246 23.15 23.71 -3.96
N LEU A 247 23.30 23.83 -2.63
CA LEU A 247 22.27 23.37 -1.69
C LEU A 247 20.90 24.04 -1.89
N ALA A 248 20.90 25.32 -2.29
CA ALA A 248 19.68 26.09 -2.55
C ALA A 248 18.82 25.56 -3.71
N LYS A 249 19.36 24.65 -4.52
CA LYS A 249 18.59 23.96 -5.56
C LYS A 249 17.45 23.13 -4.98
N MET A 250 17.55 22.64 -3.74
CA MET A 250 16.47 21.87 -3.11
C MET A 250 15.20 22.70 -2.83
N TRP A 251 15.14 24.00 -3.08
CA TRP A 251 13.94 24.80 -2.85
C TRP A 251 13.75 25.91 -3.89
N ASP A 252 14.15 25.68 -5.14
CA ASP A 252 14.05 26.66 -6.22
C ASP A 252 12.83 26.47 -7.15
N GLY A 253 12.06 25.39 -6.93
CA GLY A 253 10.84 25.07 -7.66
C GLY A 253 11.06 24.15 -8.86
N ASP A 254 12.30 23.75 -9.17
CA ASP A 254 12.62 22.88 -10.29
C ASP A 254 12.85 21.43 -9.83
N ILE A 255 11.86 20.57 -10.05
CA ILE A 255 11.94 19.16 -9.68
C ILE A 255 12.63 18.28 -10.74
N ILE A 256 13.06 18.88 -11.85
CA ILE A 256 13.27 18.18 -13.12
C ILE A 256 14.66 18.41 -13.75
N ASN A 257 15.08 19.67 -13.91
CA ASN A 257 16.14 19.98 -14.87
C ASN A 257 17.53 19.90 -14.25
N TRP A 258 18.48 19.33 -14.97
CA TRP A 258 19.89 19.55 -14.67
C TRP A 258 20.33 20.97 -15.08
N PRO A 259 21.18 21.67 -14.31
CA PRO A 259 21.80 21.29 -13.04
C PRO A 259 21.03 21.80 -11.80
N ASN A 260 19.70 22.00 -11.88
CA ASN A 260 18.86 22.41 -10.75
C ASN A 260 18.59 21.22 -9.82
N VAL A 261 19.65 20.77 -9.17
CA VAL A 261 19.67 19.68 -8.20
C VAL A 261 20.75 19.98 -7.18
N SER A 262 20.51 19.70 -5.89
CA SER A 262 21.58 19.63 -4.92
C SER A 262 22.25 18.27 -5.02
N LEU A 263 23.46 18.26 -5.58
CA LEU A 263 24.29 17.06 -5.72
C LEU A 263 25.49 17.17 -4.77
N THR A 264 25.59 16.27 -3.80
CA THR A 264 26.75 16.22 -2.90
C THR A 264 27.93 15.46 -3.51
N SER A 265 29.13 15.64 -2.94
CA SER A 265 30.37 15.01 -3.40
C SER A 265 30.22 13.50 -3.68
N THR A 266 30.49 13.09 -4.92
CA THR A 266 30.46 11.68 -5.32
C THR A 266 31.70 10.91 -4.86
N GLY A 267 32.78 11.62 -4.51
CA GLY A 267 34.03 11.05 -3.99
C GLY A 267 34.00 10.72 -2.49
N THR A 268 33.00 11.19 -1.75
CA THR A 268 32.84 10.87 -0.33
C THR A 268 32.02 9.59 -0.19
N LEU A 269 32.60 8.53 0.37
CA LEU A 269 31.96 7.21 0.46
C LEU A 269 31.46 6.83 1.86
N THR A 270 31.63 7.73 2.84
CA THR A 270 31.03 7.62 4.17
C THR A 270 29.66 8.30 4.20
N PRO A 271 28.80 8.02 5.20
CA PRO A 271 27.54 8.75 5.35
C PRO A 271 27.77 10.27 5.31
N GLN A 272 26.99 10.96 4.49
CA GLN A 272 27.15 12.39 4.22
C GLN A 272 25.93 13.15 4.73
N TRP A 273 26.10 14.43 5.07
CA TRP A 273 24.97 15.28 5.44
C TRP A 273 25.11 16.71 4.97
N VAL A 274 23.96 17.35 4.83
CA VAL A 274 23.81 18.78 4.51
C VAL A 274 22.82 19.43 5.46
N THR A 275 23.01 20.72 5.74
CA THR A 275 22.20 21.48 6.70
C THR A 275 21.56 22.71 6.06
N PHE A 276 20.31 23.01 6.41
CA PHE A 276 19.66 24.26 6.02
C PHE A 276 18.84 24.84 7.18
N ASP A 277 18.71 26.17 7.17
CA ASP A 277 17.84 26.93 8.07
C ASP A 277 16.45 27.03 7.43
N LEU A 278 15.39 26.70 8.17
CA LEU A 278 14.00 26.90 7.75
C LEU A 278 13.59 28.39 7.78
N GLY A 279 14.39 29.23 8.43
CA GLY A 279 14.13 30.65 8.70
C GLY A 279 13.05 30.90 9.76
N GLN A 280 12.45 29.83 10.29
CA GLN A 280 11.46 29.86 11.36
C GLN A 280 11.54 28.56 12.19
N SER A 281 11.17 28.63 13.46
CA SER A 281 11.13 27.46 14.35
C SER A 281 9.76 26.79 14.28
N ALA A 282 9.70 25.48 14.06
CA ALA A 282 8.45 24.73 13.89
C ALA A 282 8.53 23.32 14.48
N ILE A 283 7.38 22.79 14.93
CA ILE A 283 7.22 21.37 15.21
C ILE A 283 7.04 20.67 13.86
N MET A 284 7.97 19.80 13.50
CA MET A 284 8.02 19.21 12.16
C MET A 284 7.03 18.04 12.05
N SER A 285 6.20 18.06 11.00
CA SER A 285 5.25 16.98 10.72
C SER A 285 5.75 16.02 9.64
N ARG A 286 6.34 16.55 8.57
CA ARG A 286 6.89 15.77 7.45
C ARG A 286 7.82 16.60 6.59
N ILE A 287 8.61 15.89 5.79
CA ILE A 287 9.35 16.44 4.66
C ILE A 287 8.93 15.73 3.38
N VAL A 288 8.61 16.48 2.34
CA VAL A 288 8.41 15.94 0.99
C VAL A 288 9.69 16.16 0.22
N ILE A 289 10.19 15.13 -0.44
CA ILE A 289 11.42 15.17 -1.22
C ILE A 289 11.12 14.72 -2.65
N TRP A 290 11.55 15.52 -3.61
CA TRP A 290 11.65 15.16 -5.02
C TRP A 290 13.12 14.89 -5.31
N ASN A 291 13.43 13.61 -5.53
CA ASN A 291 14.75 13.22 -6.01
C ASN A 291 14.96 13.68 -7.46
N TYR A 292 16.21 13.82 -7.88
CA TYR A 292 16.49 14.18 -9.26
C TYR A 292 16.14 13.02 -10.22
N PRO A 293 15.28 13.24 -11.23
CA PRO A 293 14.94 12.22 -12.20
C PRO A 293 16.04 12.06 -13.24
N GLU A 294 17.03 11.22 -12.95
CA GLU A 294 18.16 10.94 -13.84
C GLU A 294 17.66 10.54 -15.24
N TYR A 295 18.29 11.07 -16.28
CA TYR A 295 17.88 10.78 -17.66
C TYR A 295 18.70 9.62 -18.22
N LEU A 296 18.07 8.45 -18.35
CA LEU A 296 18.65 7.27 -18.96
C LEU A 296 18.06 7.04 -20.36
N ASN A 297 18.60 6.08 -21.12
CA ASN A 297 18.11 5.75 -22.46
C ASN A 297 16.62 5.38 -22.51
N ALA A 298 16.07 4.88 -21.39
CA ALA A 298 14.65 4.51 -21.24
C ALA A 298 13.77 5.66 -20.71
N GLY A 299 14.32 6.86 -20.56
CA GLY A 299 13.65 8.03 -19.99
C GLY A 299 14.11 8.36 -18.57
N ARG A 300 13.29 9.14 -17.87
CA ARG A 300 13.57 9.64 -16.52
C ARG A 300 13.35 8.60 -15.44
N THR A 301 14.28 8.49 -14.50
CA THR A 301 14.21 7.55 -13.38
C THR A 301 14.46 8.23 -12.03
N TYR A 302 13.56 8.01 -11.07
CA TYR A 302 13.62 8.64 -9.74
C TYR A 302 14.29 7.75 -8.69
N TYR A 303 14.55 6.48 -8.99
CA TYR A 303 15.08 5.50 -8.06
C TYR A 303 16.44 4.98 -8.55
N TYR A 304 17.36 5.92 -8.76
CA TYR A 304 18.64 5.67 -9.44
C TYR A 304 19.76 6.57 -8.88
N GLY A 305 21.02 6.15 -9.06
CA GLY A 305 22.18 6.99 -8.77
C GLY A 305 22.19 7.54 -7.35
N GLY A 306 22.42 8.85 -7.22
CA GLY A 306 22.51 9.58 -5.95
C GLY A 306 21.20 9.85 -5.24
N ASN A 307 20.06 9.41 -5.80
CA ASN A 307 18.78 9.61 -5.15
C ASN A 307 18.77 8.89 -3.80
N ILE A 308 18.28 9.55 -2.76
CA ILE A 308 18.40 9.01 -1.40
C ILE A 308 17.57 7.74 -1.25
N LYS A 309 18.15 6.74 -0.56
CA LYS A 309 17.49 5.47 -0.27
C LYS A 309 17.32 5.31 1.24
N LYS A 310 18.41 5.14 1.99
CA LYS A 310 18.39 5.09 3.46
C LYS A 310 18.95 6.38 3.99
N PHE A 311 18.18 7.09 4.80
CA PHE A 311 18.60 8.40 5.30
C PHE A 311 17.93 8.73 6.63
N GLU A 312 18.52 9.68 7.33
CA GLU A 312 18.01 10.23 8.59
C GLU A 312 17.72 11.72 8.38
N ILE A 313 16.70 12.22 9.07
CA ILE A 313 16.41 13.64 9.17
C ILE A 313 16.58 14.05 10.64
N TRP A 314 17.38 15.08 10.85
CA TRP A 314 17.68 15.63 12.17
C TRP A 314 17.24 17.09 12.24
N GLY A 315 16.84 17.52 13.43
CA GLY A 315 16.44 18.90 13.71
C GLY A 315 17.19 19.50 14.89
N SER A 316 17.48 20.79 14.82
CA SER A 316 18.03 21.58 15.93
C SER A 316 17.43 22.98 15.93
N ASP A 317 17.37 23.62 17.09
CA ASP A 317 17.03 25.05 17.21
C ASP A 317 18.30 25.91 17.32
N ASN A 318 19.42 25.30 17.74
CA ASN A 318 20.71 25.97 17.93
C ASN A 318 21.86 24.98 17.64
N PRO A 319 22.14 24.69 16.36
CA PRO A 319 23.22 23.78 15.99
C PRO A 319 24.58 24.41 16.35
N PRO A 320 25.55 23.60 16.79
CA PRO A 320 26.87 24.09 17.14
C PRO A 320 27.63 24.50 15.88
N GLY A 321 28.37 25.61 15.96
CA GLY A 321 29.17 26.12 14.83
C GLY A 321 30.33 25.20 14.43
N ASP A 322 30.69 24.21 15.25
CA ASP A 322 31.69 23.19 14.94
C ASP A 322 31.18 22.10 13.97
N GLY A 323 29.88 22.07 13.69
CA GLY A 323 29.24 21.09 12.81
C GLY A 323 28.96 19.72 13.45
N SER A 324 29.27 19.52 14.72
CA SER A 324 28.97 18.28 15.44
C SER A 324 27.46 17.99 15.49
N TYR A 325 27.10 16.78 15.95
CA TYR A 325 25.70 16.40 16.21
C TYR A 325 25.21 16.85 17.59
N ASN A 326 26.00 17.61 18.35
CA ASN A 326 25.54 18.17 19.63
C ASN A 326 24.30 19.06 19.39
N ASN A 327 23.32 19.02 20.30
CA ASN A 327 22.03 19.71 20.18
C ASN A 327 21.15 19.32 18.98
N TRP A 328 21.49 18.27 18.23
CA TRP A 328 20.62 17.70 17.21
C TRP A 328 19.68 16.64 17.81
N THR A 329 18.47 16.58 17.30
CA THR A 329 17.46 15.58 17.66
C THR A 329 17.07 14.83 16.39
N LEU A 330 17.14 13.49 16.42
CA LEU A 330 16.69 12.66 15.31
C LEU A 330 15.17 12.81 15.18
N LEU A 331 14.70 13.25 14.02
CA LEU A 331 13.27 13.38 13.72
C LEU A 331 12.72 12.10 13.09
N GLY A 332 13.54 11.38 12.32
CA GLY A 332 13.15 10.10 11.74
C GLY A 332 14.25 9.45 10.90
N THR A 333 14.10 8.14 10.73
CA THR A 333 14.92 7.30 9.84
C THR A 333 14.02 6.72 8.77
N PHE A 334 14.44 6.80 7.51
CA PHE A 334 13.60 6.49 6.36
C PHE A 334 14.31 5.56 5.38
N ASP A 335 13.53 4.70 4.73
CA ASP A 335 13.94 3.90 3.58
C ASP A 335 13.01 4.23 2.41
N SER A 336 13.58 4.79 1.34
CA SER A 336 12.87 5.07 0.09
C SER A 336 12.60 3.76 -0.62
N ALA A 337 11.33 3.48 -0.88
CA ALA A 337 10.89 2.28 -1.58
C ALA A 337 10.20 2.63 -2.89
N LYS A 338 10.32 1.72 -3.85
CA LYS A 338 9.56 1.74 -5.10
C LYS A 338 8.17 1.16 -4.82
N PRO A 339 7.07 1.86 -5.13
CA PRO A 339 5.73 1.29 -5.01
C PRO A 339 5.60 -0.05 -5.74
N SER A 340 6.19 -0.15 -6.93
CA SER A 340 6.11 -1.37 -7.75
C SER A 340 6.96 -2.54 -7.24
N GLY A 341 7.90 -2.30 -6.33
CA GLY A 341 8.91 -3.29 -5.92
C GLY A 341 9.88 -3.74 -7.03
N SER A 342 9.87 -3.10 -8.20
CA SER A 342 10.70 -3.51 -9.34
C SER A 342 12.20 -3.28 -9.12
N ALA A 343 13.05 -4.00 -9.86
CA ALA A 343 14.50 -3.99 -9.70
C ALA A 343 15.15 -2.60 -9.95
N TYR A 344 16.40 -2.41 -9.48
CA TYR A 344 17.18 -1.21 -9.75
C TYR A 344 17.35 -0.95 -11.26
N GLY A 345 17.27 0.32 -11.67
CA GLY A 345 17.37 0.71 -13.08
C GLY A 345 16.09 0.50 -13.90
N VAL A 346 15.09 -0.21 -13.37
CA VAL A 346 13.76 -0.31 -13.97
C VAL A 346 12.88 0.80 -13.42
N GLN A 347 12.20 1.55 -14.27
CA GLN A 347 11.24 2.59 -13.86
C GLN A 347 9.86 2.19 -14.39
N THR A 348 8.88 2.00 -13.50
CA THR A 348 7.48 1.80 -13.90
C THR A 348 6.72 3.13 -13.92
N ALA A 349 5.55 3.15 -14.56
CA ALA A 349 4.66 4.31 -14.56
C ALA A 349 4.17 4.65 -13.13
N GLU A 350 3.93 3.61 -12.31
CA GLU A 350 3.54 3.78 -10.90
C GLU A 350 4.65 4.45 -10.09
N ASP A 351 5.88 3.95 -10.20
CA ASP A 351 7.05 4.56 -9.56
C ASP A 351 7.23 6.02 -10.00
N TYR A 352 6.98 6.31 -11.28
CA TYR A 352 7.20 7.65 -11.83
C TYR A 352 6.16 8.62 -11.28
N ALA A 353 4.89 8.24 -11.35
CA ALA A 353 3.79 9.05 -10.84
C ALA A 353 3.95 9.34 -9.33
N PHE A 354 4.33 8.32 -8.55
CA PHE A 354 4.54 8.47 -7.11
C PHE A 354 5.69 9.41 -6.78
N ALA A 355 6.87 9.23 -7.39
CA ALA A 355 8.02 10.08 -7.13
C ALA A 355 7.86 11.50 -7.68
N ASN A 356 7.23 11.66 -8.86
CA ASN A 356 6.94 12.96 -9.46
C ASN A 356 5.94 13.78 -8.64
N ALA A 357 5.02 13.13 -7.91
CA ALA A 357 4.14 13.79 -6.95
C ALA A 357 4.86 14.28 -5.68
N GLY A 358 6.09 13.80 -5.44
CA GLY A 358 6.89 14.08 -4.25
C GLY A 358 6.71 13.01 -3.18
N ILE A 359 7.81 12.47 -2.68
CA ILE A 359 7.78 11.40 -1.69
C ILE A 359 7.70 12.04 -0.31
N SER A 360 6.60 11.78 0.41
CA SER A 360 6.36 12.32 1.74
C SER A 360 6.91 11.38 2.82
N TYR A 361 7.81 11.92 3.65
CA TYR A 361 8.38 11.24 4.81
C TYR A 361 7.84 11.88 6.09
N THR A 362 6.94 11.16 6.75
CA THR A 362 6.21 11.61 7.96
C THR A 362 7.07 11.41 9.21
N PHE A 363 7.14 12.42 10.06
CA PHE A 363 7.74 12.31 11.40
C PHE A 363 6.69 11.85 12.41
N PRO A 364 7.06 11.09 13.45
CA PRO A 364 6.13 10.71 14.51
C PRO A 364 5.55 11.95 15.21
N ALA A 365 4.22 12.01 15.34
CA ALA A 365 3.49 13.12 15.95
C ALA A 365 3.89 13.43 17.41
N GLY A 366 4.53 12.47 18.10
CA GLY A 366 5.03 12.65 19.47
C GLY A 366 6.24 13.58 19.58
N ASN A 367 6.86 14.00 18.48
CA ASN A 367 7.97 14.93 18.51
C ASN A 367 7.48 16.38 18.65
N VAL A 368 7.37 16.86 19.88
CA VAL A 368 6.83 18.20 20.20
C VAL A 368 7.88 19.32 20.23
N LYS A 369 9.16 19.01 19.99
CA LYS A 369 10.23 20.00 20.05
C LYS A 369 10.25 20.82 18.76
N LYS A 370 10.14 22.15 18.88
CA LYS A 370 10.38 23.04 17.75
C LYS A 370 11.86 23.00 17.33
N VAL A 371 12.07 22.98 16.03
CA VAL A 371 13.39 23.05 15.40
C VAL A 371 13.37 24.08 14.29
N ARG A 372 14.53 24.68 14.03
CA ARG A 372 14.74 25.68 12.98
C ARG A 372 15.69 25.21 11.90
N TYR A 373 16.70 24.42 12.26
CA TYR A 373 17.68 23.86 11.35
C TYR A 373 17.37 22.41 11.10
N ILE A 374 17.44 22.01 9.82
CA ILE A 374 17.24 20.64 9.38
C ILE A 374 18.55 20.14 8.79
N ARG A 375 18.91 18.91 9.15
CA ARG A 375 20.04 18.18 8.57
C ARG A 375 19.54 16.89 7.94
N ILE A 376 19.87 16.70 6.67
CA ILE A 376 19.59 15.47 5.91
C ILE A 376 20.86 14.67 5.86
N LYS A 377 20.83 13.44 6.39
CA LYS A 377 21.99 12.55 6.42
C LYS A 377 21.71 11.32 5.57
N SER A 378 22.42 11.18 4.46
CA SER A 378 22.36 10.00 3.62
C SER A 378 23.27 8.90 4.16
N ILE A 379 22.65 7.75 4.44
CA ILE A 379 23.33 6.51 4.81
C ILE A 379 23.65 5.72 3.54
N SER A 380 22.69 5.62 2.62
CA SER A 380 22.91 5.04 1.30
C SER A 380 21.96 5.62 0.25
N ASN A 381 22.40 5.69 -0.99
CA ASN A 381 21.58 6.02 -2.16
C ASN A 381 21.22 4.77 -3.00
N TRP A 382 20.50 4.97 -4.09
CA TRP A 382 20.00 3.87 -4.93
C TRP A 382 21.09 3.05 -5.63
N GLN A 383 22.27 3.62 -5.88
CA GLN A 383 23.41 2.88 -6.44
C GLN A 383 24.35 2.26 -5.39
N GLY A 384 24.03 2.37 -4.10
CA GLY A 384 24.82 1.76 -3.02
C GLY A 384 26.02 2.58 -2.54
N THR A 385 26.08 3.89 -2.85
CA THR A 385 27.04 4.84 -2.24
C THR A 385 26.31 5.79 -1.30
N THR A 386 26.86 6.97 -0.97
CA THR A 386 26.30 7.85 0.07
C THR A 386 25.94 9.28 -0.37
N PHE A 387 26.32 9.71 -1.58
CA PHE A 387 25.96 11.06 -2.04
C PHE A 387 24.46 11.20 -2.33
N MET A 388 23.99 12.43 -2.32
CA MET A 388 22.59 12.80 -2.44
C MET A 388 22.34 13.59 -3.72
N SER A 389 21.25 13.28 -4.40
CA SER A 389 20.72 14.03 -5.56
C SER A 389 19.27 14.42 -5.28
N ILE A 390 19.09 15.59 -4.68
CA ILE A 390 17.76 16.12 -4.30
C ILE A 390 17.46 17.30 -5.20
N ALA A 391 16.42 17.19 -6.03
CA ALA A 391 15.97 18.27 -6.90
C ALA A 391 15.19 19.30 -6.11
N GLU A 392 14.24 18.86 -5.28
CA GLU A 392 13.39 19.76 -4.50
C GLU A 392 13.00 19.11 -3.16
N LEU A 393 12.70 19.92 -2.16
CA LEU A 393 12.08 19.49 -0.92
C LEU A 393 11.06 20.52 -0.42
N GLN A 394 10.11 20.09 0.41
CA GLN A 394 9.17 20.95 1.11
C GLN A 394 8.99 20.45 2.53
N CYS A 395 9.14 21.31 3.53
CA CYS A 395 8.91 20.95 4.92
C CYS A 395 7.51 21.40 5.35
N TYR A 396 6.91 20.63 6.24
CA TYR A 396 5.61 20.91 6.84
C TYR A 396 5.70 20.82 8.35
N GLY A 397 4.84 21.58 9.03
CA GLY A 397 4.78 21.57 10.49
C GLY A 397 3.90 22.65 11.08
N ASP A 398 4.06 22.83 12.39
CA ASP A 398 3.40 23.86 13.17
C ASP A 398 4.42 24.95 13.58
N PRO A 399 4.42 26.14 12.94
CA PRO A 399 5.29 27.25 13.32
C PRO A 399 4.77 28.07 14.51
N ARG A 400 3.50 27.89 14.92
CA ARG A 400 2.79 28.77 15.89
C ARG A 400 3.37 28.71 17.28
#